data_AF-A0A0G4KFV7-F1
#
_entry.id   AF-A0A0G4KFV7-F1
#
_cell.length_a   1.000
_cell.length_b   1.000
_cell.length_c   1.000
_cell.angle_alpha   90.00
_cell.angle_beta   90.00
_cell.angle_gamma   90.00
#
_symmetry.space_group_name_H-M   'P 1'
#
loop_
_entity.id
_entity.type
_entity.pdbx_description
1 polymer ?
#
loop_
_entity_poly.entity_id
_entity_poly.type
_entity_poly.pdbx_seq_one_letter_code
_entity_poly.pdbx_strand_id
1 'polypeptide(L)'
;MINLAFTPRCICWVHNRGASVPLLAIYRADDAPLYRRGNRAIIGIIAWNFASAFLVKGYYMWRNKKRDQAWNALGAAEKDHYLATTTDEGSRRLDFRFAH
;
A
#
# COMPACT_ATOMS: atom_id res chain seq x y z
N MET A 1 43.76 1.84 -9.67
CA MET A 1 43.15 0.50 -9.76
C MET A 1 42.86 0.03 -8.34
N ILE A 2 41.61 0.16 -7.88
CA ILE A 2 41.25 -0.17 -6.50
C ILE A 2 40.91 -1.67 -6.48
N ASN A 3 41.73 -2.46 -5.79
CA ASN A 3 41.53 -3.88 -5.55
C ASN A 3 40.42 -4.05 -4.51
N LEU A 4 39.23 -4.44 -4.94
CA LEU A 4 38.14 -4.85 -4.05
C LEU A 4 38.26 -6.36 -3.80
N ALA A 5 38.81 -6.72 -2.64
CA ALA A 5 38.69 -8.06 -2.11
C ALA A 5 37.24 -8.29 -1.64
N PHE A 6 36.55 -9.25 -2.25
CA PHE A 6 35.20 -9.65 -1.91
C PHE A 6 35.20 -10.35 -0.55
N THR A 7 34.90 -9.64 0.54
CA THR A 7 34.72 -10.24 1.86
C THR A 7 33.29 -10.79 2.02
N PRO A 8 33.12 -12.12 2.19
CA PRO A 8 31.80 -12.73 2.34
C PRO A 8 31.46 -12.79 3.83
N ARG A 9 31.00 -11.68 4.41
CA ARG A 9 30.34 -11.74 5.72
C ARG A 9 29.50 -10.49 5.98
N CYS A 10 28.19 -10.70 5.93
CA CYS A 10 27.12 -9.96 6.59
C CYS A 10 27.46 -8.54 7.03
N ILE A 11 27.48 -7.60 6.09
CA ILE A 11 27.32 -6.18 6.41
C ILE A 11 25.83 -5.95 6.65
N CYS A 12 25.40 -6.18 7.89
CA CYS A 12 24.19 -5.61 8.44
C CYS A 12 24.40 -4.09 8.57
N TRP A 13 24.18 -3.33 7.50
CA TRP A 13 23.91 -1.90 7.62
C TRP A 13 22.42 -1.72 7.96
N VAL A 14 22.08 -1.95 9.23
CA VAL A 14 20.76 -1.55 9.77
C VAL A 14 20.81 -0.05 10.02
N HIS A 15 20.24 0.73 9.11
CA HIS A 15 19.95 2.14 9.34
C HIS A 15 18.81 2.25 10.37
N ASN A 16 18.97 3.08 11.41
CA ASN A 16 18.00 3.28 12.51
C ASN A 16 16.71 4.04 12.10
N ARG A 17 16.44 4.17 10.79
CA ARG A 17 15.24 4.83 10.25
C ARG A 17 14.62 4.07 9.08
N GLY A 18 14.31 2.81 9.31
CA GLY A 18 13.41 2.07 8.43
C GLY A 18 14.12 1.31 7.32
N ALA A 19 13.92 -0.01 7.39
CA ALA A 19 13.93 -0.99 6.32
C ALA A 19 14.82 -0.71 5.09
N SER A 20 15.98 -1.35 5.08
CA SER A 20 16.51 -1.92 3.84
C SER A 20 17.30 -3.18 4.15
N VAL A 21 17.19 -4.16 3.24
CA VAL A 21 17.77 -5.51 3.19
C VAL A 21 16.85 -6.62 3.77
N PRO A 22 16.26 -7.53 2.93
CA PRO A 22 16.85 -8.07 1.70
C PRO A 22 15.88 -8.16 0.51
N LEU A 23 15.52 -7.05 -0.14
CA LEU A 23 15.16 -7.14 -1.57
C LEU A 23 16.35 -7.69 -2.40
N LEU A 24 17.56 -7.60 -1.85
CA LEU A 24 18.83 -8.07 -2.41
C LEU A 24 19.09 -9.58 -2.28
N ALA A 25 18.21 -10.38 -1.63
CA ALA A 25 18.42 -11.84 -1.49
C ALA A 25 17.37 -12.70 -2.22
N ILE A 26 16.60 -12.11 -3.15
CA ILE A 26 15.66 -12.87 -4.00
C ILE A 26 16.45 -13.72 -5.01
N TYR A 27 17.55 -13.17 -5.53
CA TYR A 27 18.50 -13.89 -6.35
C TYR A 27 19.56 -14.53 -5.47
N ARG A 28 19.71 -15.85 -5.61
CA ARG A 28 20.66 -16.65 -4.84
C ARG A 28 21.58 -17.42 -5.77
N ALA A 29 22.81 -17.66 -5.33
CA ALA A 29 23.84 -18.29 -6.16
C ALA A 29 23.50 -19.76 -6.52
N ASP A 30 22.70 -20.45 -5.69
CA ASP A 30 22.21 -21.82 -5.94
C ASP A 30 21.22 -21.90 -7.12
N ASP A 31 20.60 -20.77 -7.48
CA ASP A 31 19.56 -20.70 -8.52
C ASP A 31 20.10 -20.13 -9.85
N ALA A 32 21.41 -19.82 -9.92
CA ALA A 32 22.08 -19.34 -11.13
C ALA A 32 22.18 -20.47 -12.19
N PRO A 33 22.25 -20.13 -13.51
CA PRO A 33 22.23 -18.79 -14.11
C PRO A 33 20.83 -18.27 -14.46
N LEU A 34 19.79 -19.12 -14.38
CA LEU A 34 18.45 -18.79 -14.88
C LEU A 34 17.52 -18.16 -13.81
N TYR A 35 17.81 -18.36 -12.52
CA TYR A 35 17.12 -17.75 -11.39
C TYR A 35 15.59 -17.91 -11.40
N ARG A 36 15.09 -19.11 -11.71
CA ARG A 36 13.66 -19.35 -11.89
C ARG A 36 12.85 -19.10 -10.62
N ARG A 37 13.42 -19.40 -9.43
CA ARG A 37 12.76 -19.14 -8.13
C ARG A 37 12.65 -17.65 -7.86
N GLY A 38 13.75 -16.91 -8.08
CA GLY A 38 13.80 -15.46 -7.88
C GLY A 38 12.81 -14.73 -8.79
N ASN A 39 12.80 -15.08 -10.08
CA ASN A 39 11.90 -14.48 -11.07
C ASN A 39 10.42 -14.75 -10.73
N ARG A 40 10.08 -15.98 -10.28
CA ARG A 40 8.71 -16.30 -9.86
C ARG A 40 8.27 -15.49 -8.65
N ALA A 41 9.15 -15.27 -7.68
CA ALA A 41 8.86 -14.44 -6.52
C ALA A 41 8.60 -12.97 -6.91
N ILE A 42 9.42 -12.40 -7.81
CA ILE A 42 9.25 -11.03 -8.29
C ILE A 42 7.93 -10.85 -9.03
N ILE A 43 7.60 -11.78 -9.94
CA ILE A 43 6.31 -11.74 -10.65
C ILE A 43 5.14 -11.81 -9.65
N GLY A 44 5.26 -12.65 -8.62
CA GLY A 44 4.27 -12.73 -7.54
C GLY A 44 4.10 -11.41 -6.78
N ILE A 45 5.19 -10.74 -6.42
CA ILE A 45 5.17 -9.44 -5.73
C ILE A 45 4.55 -8.36 -6.61
N ILE A 46 4.91 -8.32 -7.90
CA ILE A 46 4.34 -7.36 -8.87
C ILE A 46 2.84 -7.60 -9.01
N ALA A 47 2.42 -8.85 -9.20
CA ALA A 47 1.00 -9.20 -9.30
C ALA A 47 0.23 -8.82 -8.02
N TRP A 48 0.82 -9.05 -6.84
CA TRP A 48 0.24 -8.65 -5.56
C TRP A 48 0.10 -7.12 -5.44
N ASN A 49 1.06 -6.35 -5.94
CA ASN A 49 1.00 -4.90 -5.93
C ASN A 49 -0.16 -4.38 -6.79
N PHE A 50 -0.30 -4.90 -8.02
CA PHE A 50 -1.43 -4.58 -8.88
C PHE A 50 -2.76 -4.97 -8.23
N ALA A 51 -2.88 -6.20 -7.73
CA ALA A 51 -4.09 -6.67 -7.05
C ALA A 51 -4.46 -5.76 -5.88
N SER A 52 -3.48 -5.39 -5.05
CA SER A 52 -3.68 -4.48 -3.92
C SER A 52 -4.18 -3.10 -4.35
N ALA A 53 -3.63 -2.53 -5.44
CA ALA A 53 -4.09 -1.25 -5.96
C ALA A 53 -5.56 -1.32 -6.42
N PHE A 54 -5.96 -2.37 -7.14
CA PHE A 54 -7.35 -2.57 -7.55
C PHE A 54 -8.29 -2.80 -6.36
N LEU A 55 -7.85 -3.55 -5.35
CA LEU A 55 -8.62 -3.79 -4.13
C LEU A 55 -8.88 -2.48 -3.37
N VAL A 56 -7.87 -1.62 -3.21
CA VAL A 56 -8.03 -0.31 -2.55
C VAL A 56 -8.99 0.58 -3.34
N LYS A 57 -8.84 0.65 -4.66
CA LYS A 57 -9.76 1.41 -5.53
C LYS A 57 -11.20 0.92 -5.37
N GLY A 58 -11.42 -0.40 -5.46
CA GLY A 58 -12.75 -0.99 -5.28
C GLY A 58 -13.34 -0.72 -3.89
N TYR A 59 -12.51 -0.80 -2.85
CA TYR A 59 -12.91 -0.48 -1.48
C TYR A 59 -13.35 0.99 -1.35
N TYR A 60 -12.60 1.93 -1.91
CA TYR A 60 -12.95 3.36 -1.88
C TYR A 60 -14.22 3.66 -2.67
N MET A 61 -14.40 3.07 -3.86
CA MET A 61 -15.64 3.17 -4.62
C MET A 61 -16.85 2.69 -3.80
N TRP A 62 -16.74 1.52 -3.17
CA TRP A 62 -17.82 0.96 -2.34
C TRP A 62 -18.12 1.83 -1.12
N ARG A 63 -17.08 2.30 -0.42
CA ARG A 63 -17.25 3.21 0.74
C ARG A 63 -17.93 4.51 0.36
N ASN A 64 -17.51 5.13 -0.75
CA ASN A 64 -18.14 6.35 -1.25
C ASN A 64 -19.61 6.10 -1.60
N LYS A 65 -19.92 5.01 -2.32
CA LYS A 65 -21.31 4.64 -2.65
C LYS A 65 -22.19 4.46 -1.41
N LYS A 66 -21.69 3.79 -0.37
CA LYS A 66 -22.41 3.62 0.90
C LYS A 66 -22.65 4.95 1.61
N ARG A 67 -21.67 5.85 1.59
CA ARG A 67 -21.81 7.20 2.15
C ARG A 67 -22.76 8.07 1.35
N ASP A 68 -22.75 7.98 0.02
CA ASP A 68 -23.68 8.69 -0.84
C ASP A 68 -25.12 8.24 -0.60
N GLN A 69 -25.34 6.93 -0.41
CA GLN A 69 -26.66 6.41 -0.03
C GLN A 69 -27.15 7.00 1.30
N ALA A 70 -26.30 7.01 2.33
CA ALA A 70 -26.64 7.58 3.62
C ALA A 70 -26.82 9.11 3.56
N TRP A 71 -25.96 9.82 2.83
CA TRP A 71 -26.05 11.27 2.65
C TRP A 71 -27.29 11.67 1.87
N ASN A 72 -27.65 10.93 0.82
CA ASN A 72 -28.83 11.22 0.01
C ASN A 72 -30.15 10.87 0.73
N ALA A 73 -30.11 10.00 1.73
CA ALA A 73 -31.24 9.72 2.60
C ALA A 73 -31.55 10.88 3.57
N LEU A 74 -30.58 11.75 3.87
CA LEU A 74 -30.77 12.92 4.73
C LEU A 74 -31.48 14.07 4.00
N GLY A 75 -32.46 14.67 4.66
CA GLY A 75 -33.12 15.90 4.22
C GLY A 75 -32.19 17.12 4.29
N ALA A 76 -32.59 18.25 3.69
CA ALA A 76 -31.76 19.46 3.67
C ALA A 76 -31.45 19.99 5.08
N ALA A 77 -32.47 20.12 5.95
CA ALA A 77 -32.29 20.57 7.33
C ALA A 77 -31.42 19.63 8.17
N GLU A 78 -31.50 18.31 7.92
CA GLU A 78 -30.68 17.31 8.62
C GLU A 78 -29.21 17.37 8.20
N LYS A 79 -28.95 17.66 6.92
CA LYS A 79 -27.59 17.90 6.41
C LYS A 79 -26.98 19.14 7.04
N ASP A 80 -27.73 20.24 7.11
CA ASP A 80 -27.26 21.49 7.73
C ASP A 80 -26.98 21.28 9.22
N HIS A 81 -27.88 20.57 9.92
CA HIS A 81 -27.66 20.17 11.30
C HIS A 81 -26.40 19.31 11.46
N TYR A 82 -26.22 18.28 10.63
CA TYR A 82 -25.03 17.42 10.65
C TYR A 82 -23.74 18.24 10.46
N LEU A 83 -23.72 19.17 9.50
CA LEU A 83 -22.55 20.02 9.25
C LEU A 83 -22.25 20.96 10.42
N ALA A 84 -23.27 21.44 11.13
CA ALA A 84 -23.12 22.34 12.27
C ALA A 84 -22.69 21.61 13.56
N THR A 85 -23.11 20.36 13.76
CA THR A 85 -22.94 19.65 15.04
C THR A 85 -22.01 18.44 14.99
N THR A 86 -21.48 18.05 13.83
CA THR A 86 -20.65 16.84 13.72
C THR A 86 -19.33 16.98 14.48
N THR A 87 -18.96 15.92 15.20
CA THR A 87 -17.66 15.77 15.86
C THR A 87 -16.73 14.85 15.05
N ASP A 88 -17.19 14.35 13.90
CA ASP A 88 -16.39 13.49 13.03
C ASP A 88 -15.30 14.30 12.33
N GLU A 89 -14.07 13.81 12.37
CA GLU A 89 -12.92 14.44 11.71
C GLU A 89 -12.42 13.66 10.50
N GLY A 90 -11.99 14.41 9.48
CA GLY A 90 -11.31 13.89 8.29
C GLY A 90 -12.09 12.78 7.58
N SER A 91 -11.48 11.60 7.51
CA SER A 91 -12.02 10.46 6.77
C SER A 91 -13.24 9.82 7.42
N ARG A 92 -13.58 10.15 8.68
CA ARG A 92 -14.74 9.60 9.38
C ARG A 92 -16.04 10.28 8.99
N ARG A 93 -15.98 11.55 8.59
CA ARG A 93 -17.12 12.36 8.16
C ARG A 93 -17.95 11.71 7.05
N LEU A 94 -19.26 11.97 7.08
CA LEU A 94 -20.21 11.44 6.12
C LEU A 94 -20.12 12.11 4.74
N ASP A 95 -19.75 13.38 4.69
CA ASP A 95 -19.51 14.16 3.47
C ASP A 95 -18.15 13.88 2.82
N PHE A 96 -17.22 13.24 3.53
CA PHE A 96 -15.91 12.91 3.00
C PHE A 96 -15.98 11.84 1.89
N ARG A 97 -15.27 12.09 0.78
CA ARG A 97 -15.14 11.14 -0.35
C ARG A 97 -13.67 10.79 -0.58
N PHE A 98 -13.38 9.50 -0.67
CA PHE A 98 -12.05 8.99 -1.00
C PHE A 98 -11.77 9.15 -2.50
N ALA A 99 -10.59 9.65 -2.86
CA ALA A 99 -10.11 9.67 -4.25
C ALA A 99 -9.73 8.24 -4.68
N HIS A 100 -10.21 7.79 -5.85
CA HIS A 100 -10.09 6.40 -6.30
C HIS A 100 -10.00 6.26 -7.82
#